data_AF-A0A8T6NZ48-F1
#
_entry.id   AF-A0A8T6NZ48-F1
#
_cell.length_a   1.000
_cell.length_b   1.000
_cell.length_c   1.000
_cell.angle_alpha   90.00
_cell.angle_beta   90.00
_cell.angle_gamma   90.00
#
_symmetry.space_group_name_H-M   'P 1'
#
loop_
_entity.id
_entity.type
_entity.pdbx_description
1 polymer ?
#
loop_
_entity_poly.entity_id
_entity_poly.type
_entity_poly.pdbx_seq_one_letter_code
_entity_poly.pdbx_strand_id
1 'polypeptide(L)'
;MEAVRLQGVVRSVIYYNDENGYGIVAVSPDRPVDLWDALDEDGLVTIVGLMPPIGVDEQVQVSGQWSNHPVYGRQVKVESIQSLRPATSDGIRNYLASGLIKGGGRKLAGRIVDYFGEETLEILDHHPERLEEVDGISSKKIKQITRSWREHNDIKNVMLFLQGHGISTNLAIKVYT
;
A
#
# COMPACT_ATOMS: atom_id res chain seq x y z
N MET A 1 -23.35 -9.97 13.11
CA MET A 1 -22.04 -9.31 12.97
C MET A 1 -22.27 -8.00 12.25
N GLU A 2 -21.68 -6.91 12.73
CA GLU A 2 -21.91 -5.55 12.24
C GLU A 2 -20.93 -5.25 11.10
N ALA A 3 -21.45 -4.82 9.95
CA ALA A 3 -20.62 -4.49 8.78
C ALA A 3 -19.89 -3.17 9.00
N VAL A 4 -18.65 -3.08 8.52
CA VAL A 4 -17.79 -1.90 8.64
C VAL A 4 -17.07 -1.62 7.34
N ARG A 5 -16.91 -0.33 7.04
CA ARG A 5 -15.99 0.18 6.03
C ARG A 5 -15.09 1.20 6.68
N LEU A 6 -13.79 0.99 6.59
CA LEU A 6 -12.80 1.92 7.09
C LEU A 6 -11.78 2.22 6.00
N GLN A 7 -11.27 3.44 6.04
CA GLN A 7 -10.14 3.86 5.24
C GLN A 7 -9.10 4.41 6.21
N GLY A 8 -7.82 4.13 5.97
CA GLY A 8 -6.78 4.55 6.89
C GLY A 8 -5.37 4.19 6.45
N VAL A 9 -4.40 4.63 7.24
CA VAL A 9 -2.97 4.36 7.03
C VAL A 9 -2.56 3.16 7.86
N VAL A 10 -1.85 2.22 7.25
CA VAL A 10 -1.24 1.08 7.96
C VAL A 10 -0.10 1.58 8.85
N ARG A 11 -0.20 1.33 10.15
CA ARG A 11 0.85 1.73 11.12
C ARG A 11 1.74 0.58 11.53
N SER A 12 1.21 -0.64 11.54
CA SER A 12 1.97 -1.82 11.90
C SER A 12 1.43 -3.05 11.22
N VAL A 13 2.34 -3.91 10.73
CA VAL A 13 2.04 -5.27 10.30
C VAL A 13 2.50 -6.19 11.42
N ILE A 14 1.54 -6.66 12.24
CA ILE A 14 1.81 -7.47 13.43
C ILE A 14 2.20 -8.89 13.02
N TYR A 15 1.52 -9.42 12.01
CA TYR A 15 1.78 -10.75 11.45
C TYR A 15 1.35 -10.79 9.99
N TYR A 16 2.13 -11.47 9.15
CA TYR A 16 1.72 -11.81 7.79
C TYR A 16 2.30 -13.18 7.42
N ASN A 17 1.48 -14.00 6.77
CA ASN A 17 1.86 -15.30 6.25
C ASN A 17 1.90 -15.25 4.73
N ASP A 18 3.11 -15.33 4.16
CA ASP A 18 3.32 -15.27 2.71
C ASP A 18 2.77 -16.50 1.96
N GLU A 19 2.55 -17.63 2.62
CA GLU A 19 2.06 -18.86 1.98
C GLU A 19 0.55 -18.84 1.74
N ASN A 20 -0.22 -18.24 2.65
CA ASN A 20 -1.68 -18.23 2.58
C ASN A 20 -2.32 -16.84 2.54
N GLY A 21 -1.54 -15.77 2.73
CA GLY A 21 -2.01 -14.38 2.71
C GLY A 21 -2.74 -13.94 3.97
N TYR A 22 -2.66 -14.69 5.07
CA TYR A 22 -3.29 -14.29 6.33
C TYR A 22 -2.47 -13.19 7.01
N GLY A 23 -3.11 -12.06 7.28
CA GLY A 23 -2.50 -10.90 7.93
C GLY A 23 -3.22 -10.45 9.20
N ILE A 24 -2.45 -9.83 10.09
CA ILE A 24 -2.91 -9.06 11.24
C ILE A 24 -2.23 -7.69 11.14
N VAL A 25 -3.01 -6.64 10.92
CA VAL A 25 -2.51 -5.31 10.59
C VAL A 25 -3.23 -4.26 11.44
N ALA A 26 -2.49 -3.29 11.98
CA ALA A 26 -3.02 -2.15 12.69
C ALA A 26 -3.13 -0.95 11.75
N VAL A 27 -4.32 -0.36 11.67
CA VAL A 27 -4.67 0.73 10.76
C VAL A 27 -5.13 1.94 11.56
N SER A 28 -4.52 3.09 11.30
CA SER A 28 -4.97 4.39 11.77
C SER A 28 -6.10 4.87 10.86
N PRO A 29 -7.37 4.91 11.32
CA PRO A 29 -8.48 5.30 10.46
C PRO A 29 -8.45 6.80 10.14
N ASP A 30 -8.82 7.18 8.91
CA ASP A 30 -8.88 8.58 8.45
C ASP A 30 -10.00 9.37 9.16
N ARG A 31 -11.02 8.66 9.64
CA ARG A 31 -12.18 9.22 10.33
C ARG A 31 -12.39 8.50 11.66
N PRO A 32 -12.95 9.18 12.68
CA PRO A 32 -13.38 8.53 13.90
C PRO A 32 -14.30 7.35 13.55
N VAL A 33 -14.03 6.22 14.18
CA VAL A 33 -14.86 5.02 14.08
C VAL A 33 -15.89 5.12 15.19
N ASP A 34 -17.16 4.88 14.90
CA ASP A 34 -18.29 5.07 15.84
C ASP A 34 -18.29 4.08 17.04
N LEU A 35 -17.17 3.41 17.29
CA LEU A 35 -16.99 2.35 18.27
C LEU A 35 -15.72 2.64 19.09
N TRP A 36 -15.93 3.25 20.24
CA TRP A 36 -14.85 3.66 21.16
C TRP A 36 -14.04 2.47 21.72
N ASP A 37 -14.62 1.26 21.74
CA ASP A 37 -13.98 0.01 22.16
C ASP A 37 -13.23 -0.71 21.02
N ALA A 38 -13.26 -0.14 19.81
CA ALA A 38 -12.60 -0.69 18.63
C ALA A 38 -11.21 -0.10 18.36
N LEU A 39 -10.84 0.94 19.10
CA LEU A 39 -9.54 1.60 19.02
C LEU A 39 -8.67 1.15 20.20
N ASP A 40 -7.39 0.89 19.94
CA ASP A 40 -6.41 0.73 21.02
C ASP A 40 -6.01 2.08 21.64
N GLU A 41 -5.06 2.06 22.58
CA GLU A 41 -4.57 3.27 23.27
C GLU A 41 -3.97 4.32 22.32
N ASP A 42 -3.51 3.88 21.13
CA ASP A 42 -2.92 4.72 20.09
C ASP A 42 -3.95 5.15 19.02
N GLY A 43 -5.22 4.78 19.18
CA GLY A 43 -6.27 5.12 18.22
C GLY A 43 -6.26 4.26 16.96
N LEU A 44 -5.72 3.03 17.01
CA LEU A 44 -5.61 2.13 15.87
C LEU A 44 -6.70 1.06 15.87
N VAL A 45 -7.15 0.67 14.68
CA VAL A 45 -8.05 -0.46 14.45
C VAL A 45 -7.24 -1.67 13.97
N THR A 46 -7.40 -2.82 14.63
CA THR A 46 -6.81 -4.08 14.14
C THR A 46 -7.70 -4.74 13.09
N ILE A 47 -7.14 -5.05 11.94
CA ILE A 47 -7.77 -5.83 10.87
C ILE A 47 -7.13 -7.23 10.79
N VAL A 48 -7.95 -8.25 10.52
CA VAL A 48 -7.51 -9.66 10.43
C VAL A 48 -8.18 -10.38 9.26
N GLY A 49 -7.43 -11.20 8.54
CA GLY A 49 -7.98 -12.02 7.46
C GLY A 49 -7.03 -12.22 6.30
N LEU A 50 -7.56 -12.71 5.18
CA LEU A 50 -6.80 -12.87 3.96
C LEU A 50 -6.65 -11.51 3.28
N MET A 51 -5.41 -11.11 2.99
CA MET A 51 -5.07 -9.84 2.37
C MET A 51 -3.80 -9.98 1.52
N PRO A 52 -3.59 -9.12 0.50
CA PRO A 52 -2.30 -9.04 -0.16
C PRO A 52 -1.21 -8.57 0.83
N PRO A 53 0.08 -8.71 0.47
CA PRO A 53 1.15 -8.07 1.22
C PRO A 53 0.90 -6.56 1.27
N ILE A 54 0.87 -6.00 2.48
CA ILE A 54 0.62 -4.58 2.75
C ILE A 54 1.77 -4.04 3.59
N GLY A 55 2.25 -2.86 3.24
CA GLY A 55 3.35 -2.18 3.93
C GLY A 55 2.89 -1.19 5.00
N VAL A 56 3.80 -0.87 5.91
CA VAL A 56 3.64 0.30 6.79
C VAL A 56 3.60 1.58 5.94
N ASP A 57 2.79 2.54 6.37
CA ASP A 57 2.47 3.81 5.71
C ASP A 57 1.71 3.66 4.38
N GLU A 58 1.19 2.47 4.09
CA GLU A 58 0.30 2.24 2.97
C GLU A 58 -1.13 2.67 3.32
N GLN A 59 -1.78 3.37 2.39
CA GLN A 59 -3.18 3.72 2.54
C GLN A 59 -4.02 2.51 2.15
N VAL A 60 -5.01 2.16 2.96
CA VAL A 60 -5.90 1.02 2.69
C VAL A 60 -7.36 1.41 2.80
N GLN A 61 -8.18 0.78 1.96
CA GLN A 61 -9.63 0.75 2.13
C GLN A 61 -10.05 -0.67 2.46
N VAL A 62 -10.74 -0.85 3.59
CA VAL A 62 -11.11 -2.15 4.13
C VAL A 62 -12.62 -2.21 4.31
N SER A 63 -13.22 -3.32 3.89
CA SER A 63 -14.59 -3.66 4.24
C SER A 63 -14.64 -5.05 4.87
N GLY A 64 -15.48 -5.20 5.87
CA GLY A 64 -15.67 -6.46 6.53
C GLY A 64 -16.63 -6.36 7.69
N GLN A 65 -16.37 -7.14 8.73
CA GLN A 65 -17.27 -7.23 9.87
C GLN A 65 -16.51 -7.14 11.18
N TRP A 66 -17.11 -6.48 12.16
CA TRP A 66 -16.59 -6.51 13.52
C TRP A 66 -16.64 -7.92 14.09
N SER A 67 -15.53 -8.32 14.70
CA SER A 67 -15.34 -9.56 15.42
C SER A 67 -14.68 -9.25 16.76
N ASN A 68 -14.97 -10.04 17.79
CA ASN A 68 -14.34 -9.90 19.09
C ASN A 68 -13.46 -11.11 19.37
N HIS A 69 -12.16 -10.89 19.56
CA HIS A 69 -11.21 -11.92 19.98
C HIS A 69 -11.13 -11.96 21.51
N PRO A 70 -11.24 -13.14 22.15
CA PRO A 70 -11.32 -13.23 23.62
C PRO A 70 -10.09 -12.65 24.36
N VAL A 71 -8.93 -12.58 23.68
CA VAL A 71 -7.68 -12.05 24.26
C VAL A 71 -7.30 -10.67 23.73
N TYR A 72 -7.60 -10.39 22.45
CA TYR A 72 -7.10 -9.20 21.75
C TYR A 72 -8.18 -8.14 21.54
N GLY A 73 -9.38 -8.39 22.05
CA GLY A 73 -10.50 -7.47 21.91
C GLY A 73 -11.03 -7.37 20.49
N ARG A 74 -11.57 -6.20 20.17
CA ARG A 74 -12.35 -5.96 18.96
C ARG A 74 -11.44 -5.77 17.74
N GLN A 75 -11.78 -6.45 16.65
CA GLN A 75 -11.03 -6.48 15.41
C GLN A 75 -11.98 -6.48 14.22
N VAL A 76 -11.51 -6.05 13.06
CA VAL A 76 -12.26 -6.17 11.80
C VAL A 76 -11.81 -7.44 11.09
N LYS A 77 -12.74 -8.38 10.92
CA LYS A 77 -12.54 -9.52 10.00
C LYS A 77 -12.72 -9.02 8.57
N VAL A 78 -11.61 -9.01 7.82
CA VAL A 78 -11.54 -8.50 6.45
C VAL A 78 -12.32 -9.41 5.51
N GLU A 79 -13.23 -8.82 4.74
CA GLU A 79 -13.90 -9.47 3.59
C GLU A 79 -13.30 -8.99 2.27
N SER A 80 -12.93 -7.71 2.19
CA SER A 80 -12.23 -7.12 1.06
C SER A 80 -11.32 -5.99 1.54
N ILE A 81 -10.15 -5.89 0.92
CA ILE A 81 -9.16 -4.86 1.20
C ILE A 81 -8.52 -4.42 -0.10
N GLN A 82 -8.31 -3.12 -0.23
CA GLN A 82 -7.62 -2.51 -1.34
C GLN A 82 -6.47 -1.65 -0.81
N SER A 83 -5.27 -1.93 -1.31
CA SER A 83 -4.13 -1.03 -1.21
C SER A 83 -4.41 0.17 -2.12
N LEU A 84 -4.59 1.32 -1.49
CA LEU A 84 -4.54 2.61 -2.15
C LEU A 84 -3.06 3.00 -2.29
N ARG A 85 -2.74 3.79 -3.32
CA ARG A 85 -1.37 4.29 -3.53
C ARG A 85 -0.85 4.91 -2.22
N PRO A 86 0.45 4.78 -1.90
CA PRO A 86 0.99 5.39 -0.68
C PRO A 86 0.62 6.87 -0.66
N ALA A 87 -0.14 7.25 0.36
CA ALA A 87 -0.74 8.58 0.46
C ALA A 87 0.19 9.57 1.17
N THR A 88 1.25 9.08 1.81
CA THR A 88 2.19 9.91 2.57
C THR A 88 3.52 10.01 1.83
N SER A 89 4.18 11.15 1.98
CA SER A 89 5.53 11.35 1.44
C SER A 89 6.52 10.26 1.90
N ASP A 90 6.46 9.84 3.17
CA ASP A 90 7.35 8.79 3.69
C ASP A 90 7.07 7.43 3.06
N GLY A 91 5.79 7.05 2.89
CA GLY A 91 5.39 5.83 2.20
C GLY A 91 5.86 5.81 0.74
N ILE A 92 5.72 6.94 0.04
CA ILE A 92 6.22 7.09 -1.34
C ILE A 92 7.75 6.96 -1.39
N ARG A 93 8.45 7.59 -0.45
CA ARG A 93 9.93 7.56 -0.39
C ARG A 93 10.41 6.13 -0.18
N ASN A 94 9.81 5.40 0.75
CA ASN A 94 10.13 4.00 1.02
C ASN A 94 9.82 3.11 -0.19
N TYR A 95 8.70 3.34 -0.85
CA TYR A 95 8.30 2.60 -2.04
C TYR A 95 9.29 2.77 -3.19
N LEU A 96 9.68 4.01 -3.51
CA LEU A 96 10.70 4.27 -4.54
C LEU A 96 12.06 3.68 -4.16
N ALA A 97 12.42 3.72 -2.87
CA ALA A 97 13.69 3.24 -2.33
C ALA A 97 13.79 1.73 -2.14
N SER A 98 12.67 0.99 -2.22
CA SER A 98 12.56 -0.44 -1.95
C SER A 98 13.40 -1.34 -2.86
N GLY A 99 13.86 -0.81 -4.00
CA GLY A 99 14.52 -1.57 -5.05
C GLY A 99 13.57 -2.17 -6.08
N LEU A 100 12.24 -2.07 -5.87
CA LEU A 100 11.22 -2.41 -6.87
C LEU A 100 11.33 -1.49 -8.10
N ILE A 101 11.62 -0.20 -7.88
CA ILE A 101 11.83 0.77 -8.94
C ILE A 101 13.33 0.91 -9.23
N LYS A 102 13.78 0.35 -10.35
CA LYS A 102 15.18 0.44 -10.77
C LYS A 102 15.58 1.91 -10.97
N GLY A 103 16.68 2.28 -10.31
CA GLY A 103 17.19 3.65 -10.34
C GLY A 103 16.71 4.51 -9.17
N GLY A 104 15.66 4.13 -8.44
CA GLY A 104 15.04 4.86 -7.32
C GLY A 104 15.75 4.73 -5.96
N GLY A 105 17.07 4.56 -5.90
CA GLY A 105 17.77 4.33 -4.61
C GLY A 105 17.48 5.42 -3.55
N ARG A 106 17.56 5.06 -2.26
CA ARG A 106 17.18 5.90 -1.09
C ARG A 106 17.43 7.41 -1.23
N LYS A 107 18.66 7.82 -1.58
CA LYS A 107 19.03 9.24 -1.71
C LYS A 107 18.30 9.96 -2.84
N LEU A 108 18.00 9.25 -3.93
CA LEU A 108 17.26 9.80 -5.06
C LEU A 108 15.76 9.80 -4.80
N ALA A 109 15.21 8.72 -4.23
CA ALA A 109 13.83 8.68 -3.76
C ALA A 109 13.54 9.83 -2.78
N GLY A 110 14.46 10.07 -1.84
CA GLY A 110 14.41 11.23 -0.94
C GLY A 110 14.22 12.54 -1.69
N ARG A 111 15.15 12.88 -2.59
CA ARG A 111 15.08 14.13 -3.37
C ARG A 111 13.83 14.28 -4.22
N ILE A 112 13.36 13.21 -4.87
CA ILE A 112 12.15 13.25 -5.70
C ILE A 112 10.94 13.59 -4.81
N VAL A 113 10.80 12.89 -3.68
CA VAL A 113 9.69 13.13 -2.76
C VAL A 113 9.82 14.46 -2.03
N ASP A 114 11.03 14.90 -1.69
CA ASP A 114 11.23 16.21 -1.05
C ASP A 114 10.83 17.36 -1.99
N TYR A 115 10.88 17.13 -3.30
CA TYR A 115 10.49 18.11 -4.31
C TYR A 115 8.99 18.04 -4.68
N PHE A 116 8.45 16.85 -4.92
CA PHE A 116 7.05 16.67 -5.36
C PHE A 116 6.07 16.28 -4.25
N GLY A 117 6.56 15.91 -3.08
CA GLY A 117 5.74 15.44 -1.96
C GLY A 117 4.85 14.26 -2.36
N GLU A 118 3.58 14.36 -1.97
CA GLU A 118 2.54 13.35 -2.23
C GLU A 118 2.16 13.26 -3.72
N GLU A 119 2.47 14.29 -4.52
CA GLU A 119 2.20 14.29 -5.97
C GLU A 119 3.20 13.42 -6.75
N THR A 120 4.28 12.95 -6.12
CA THR A 120 5.35 12.18 -6.79
C THR A 120 4.84 11.05 -7.67
N LEU A 121 3.82 10.30 -7.22
CA LEU A 121 3.29 9.17 -7.98
C LEU A 121 2.51 9.61 -9.22
N GLU A 122 1.74 10.69 -9.10
CA GLU A 122 1.01 11.30 -10.21
C GLU A 122 1.99 11.81 -11.28
N ILE A 123 3.08 12.44 -10.84
CA ILE A 123 4.17 12.88 -11.71
C ILE A 123 4.80 11.69 -12.43
N LEU A 124 5.06 10.57 -11.75
CA LEU A 124 5.64 9.39 -12.39
C LEU A 124 4.71 8.75 -13.43
N ASP A 125 3.40 8.84 -13.24
CA ASP A 125 2.40 8.30 -14.18
C ASP A 125 2.16 9.20 -15.39
N HIS A 126 1.94 10.50 -15.15
CA HIS A 126 1.42 11.41 -16.16
C HIS A 126 2.46 12.39 -16.69
N HIS A 127 3.44 12.76 -15.86
CA HIS A 127 4.42 13.81 -16.15
C HIS A 127 5.87 13.42 -15.79
N PRO A 128 6.37 12.23 -16.19
CA PRO A 128 7.67 11.75 -15.75
C PRO A 128 8.85 12.62 -16.22
N GLU A 129 8.66 13.45 -17.26
CA GLU A 129 9.59 14.47 -17.70
C GLU A 129 9.92 15.50 -16.62
N ARG A 130 8.98 15.77 -15.70
CA ARG A 130 9.19 16.71 -14.59
C ARG A 130 10.26 16.25 -13.62
N LEU A 131 10.68 14.98 -13.64
CA LEU A 131 11.85 14.52 -12.87
C LEU A 131 13.14 15.29 -13.23
N GLU A 132 13.20 16.00 -14.37
CA GLU A 132 14.31 16.90 -14.72
C GLU A 132 14.36 18.15 -13.82
N GLU A 133 13.27 18.51 -13.16
CA GLU A 133 13.20 19.63 -12.19
C GLU A 133 13.98 19.31 -10.89
N VAL A 134 14.19 18.04 -10.58
CA VAL A 134 14.87 17.61 -9.34
C VAL A 134 16.38 17.62 -9.56
N ASP A 135 17.10 18.34 -8.69
CA ASP A 135 18.55 18.47 -8.82
C ASP A 135 19.28 17.12 -8.72
N GLY A 136 20.26 16.93 -9.60
CA GLY A 136 21.11 15.75 -9.65
C GLY A 136 20.43 14.46 -10.11
N ILE A 137 19.40 14.57 -10.96
CA ILE A 137 18.86 13.46 -11.76
C ILE A 137 19.29 13.64 -13.23
N SER A 138 20.01 12.67 -13.78
CA SER A 138 20.36 12.69 -15.21
C SER A 138 19.22 12.14 -16.06
N SER A 139 19.09 12.60 -17.31
CA SER A 139 18.05 12.09 -18.23
C SER A 139 18.14 10.56 -18.47
N LYS A 140 19.34 9.96 -18.33
CA LYS A 140 19.51 8.50 -18.34
C LYS A 140 18.79 7.84 -17.15
N LYS A 141 18.88 8.46 -15.98
CA LYS A 141 18.27 7.95 -14.75
C LYS A 141 16.76 8.15 -14.75
N ILE A 142 16.28 9.27 -15.29
CA ILE A 142 14.85 9.52 -15.51
C ILE A 142 14.26 8.42 -16.39
N LYS A 143 14.84 8.18 -17.57
CA LYS A 143 14.40 7.09 -18.46
C LYS A 143 14.37 5.73 -17.77
N GLN A 144 15.36 5.43 -16.92
CA GLN A 144 15.42 4.19 -16.17
C GLN A 144 14.28 4.07 -15.14
N ILE A 145 14.05 5.14 -14.37
CA ILE A 145 13.00 5.20 -13.34
C ILE A 145 11.62 5.12 -14.01
N THR A 146 11.35 5.93 -15.03
CA THR A 146 10.07 5.94 -15.74
C THR A 146 9.76 4.59 -16.38
N ARG A 147 10.76 3.94 -16.99
CA ARG A 147 10.58 2.61 -17.55
C ARG A 147 10.25 1.58 -16.47
N SER A 148 11.03 1.55 -15.39
CA SER A 148 10.79 0.62 -14.28
C SER A 148 9.45 0.87 -13.60
N TRP A 149 9.04 2.13 -13.52
CA TRP A 149 7.75 2.54 -12.97
C TRP A 149 6.59 1.98 -13.81
N ARG A 150 6.64 2.17 -15.13
CA ARG A 150 5.61 1.64 -16.05
C ARG A 150 5.55 0.12 -16.02
N GLU A 151 6.70 -0.56 -16.12
CA GLU A 151 6.78 -2.02 -16.05
C GLU A 151 6.15 -2.57 -14.76
N HIS A 152 6.35 -1.89 -13.63
CA HIS A 152 5.79 -2.30 -12.34
C HIS A 152 4.28 -1.96 -12.21
N ASN A 153 3.83 -0.82 -12.75
CA ASN A 153 2.41 -0.45 -12.75
C ASN A 153 1.58 -1.34 -13.68
N ASP A 154 2.12 -1.77 -14.83
CA ASP A 154 1.45 -2.71 -15.72
C ASP A 154 1.19 -4.06 -15.03
N ILE A 155 2.17 -4.55 -14.26
CA ILE A 155 2.03 -5.77 -13.46
C ILE A 155 0.97 -5.61 -12.36
N LYS A 156 0.92 -4.46 -11.68
CA LYS A 156 -0.12 -4.15 -10.67
C LYS A 156 -1.51 -4.05 -11.28
N ASN A 157 -1.65 -3.41 -12.46
CA ASN A 157 -2.92 -3.31 -13.18
C ASN A 157 -3.43 -4.66 -13.69
N VAL A 158 -2.53 -5.54 -14.17
CA VAL A 158 -2.89 -6.92 -14.53
C VAL A 158 -3.35 -7.70 -13.30
N MET A 159 -2.68 -7.56 -12.16
CA MET A 159 -3.11 -8.21 -10.91
C MET A 159 -4.48 -7.70 -10.43
N LEU A 160 -4.71 -6.38 -10.45
CA LEU A 160 -5.99 -5.77 -10.08
C LEU A 160 -7.11 -6.16 -11.05
N PHE A 161 -6.82 -6.26 -12.36
CA PHE A 161 -7.77 -6.73 -13.38
C PHE A 161 -8.18 -8.18 -13.16
N LEU A 162 -7.22 -9.06 -12.86
CA LEU A 162 -7.47 -10.48 -12.58
C LEU A 162 -8.24 -10.68 -11.28
N GLN A 163 -7.91 -9.92 -10.22
CA GLN A 163 -8.68 -9.92 -8.97
C GLN A 163 -10.10 -9.38 -9.17
N GLY A 164 -10.30 -8.35 -9.99
CA GLY A 164 -11.62 -7.82 -10.35
C GLY A 164 -12.51 -8.83 -11.08
N HIS A 165 -11.93 -9.87 -11.68
CA HIS A 165 -12.64 -11.00 -12.31
C HIS A 165 -12.68 -12.26 -11.42
N GLY A 166 -12.34 -12.14 -10.13
CA GLY A 166 -12.42 -13.23 -9.16
C GLY A 166 -11.29 -14.27 -9.24
N ILE A 167 -10.21 -13.98 -9.98
CA ILE A 167 -9.06 -14.86 -10.10
C ILE A 167 -8.06 -14.51 -8.99
N SER A 168 -7.87 -15.43 -8.04
CA SER A 168 -6.96 -15.24 -6.90
C SER A 168 -5.52 -15.03 -7.36
N THR A 169 -4.80 -14.12 -6.69
CA THR A 169 -3.40 -13.73 -6.94
C THR A 169 -2.42 -14.91 -7.04
N ASN A 170 -2.74 -16.04 -6.40
CA ASN A 170 -1.98 -17.30 -6.48
C ASN A 170 -1.83 -17.88 -7.90
N LEU A 171 -2.72 -17.55 -8.83
CA LEU A 171 -2.66 -18.04 -10.22
C LEU A 171 -1.77 -17.16 -11.11
N ALA A 172 -1.68 -15.86 -10.83
CA ALA A 172 -0.97 -14.89 -11.67
C ALA A 172 0.57 -15.02 -11.53
N ILE A 173 1.07 -15.35 -10.34
CA ILE A 173 2.50 -15.57 -10.07
C ILE A 173 3.04 -16.79 -10.86
N LYS A 174 2.20 -17.82 -11.10
CA LYS A 174 2.59 -19.03 -11.84
C LYS A 174 2.70 -18.86 -13.35
N VAL A 175 2.20 -17.77 -13.93
CA VAL A 175 2.24 -17.54 -15.39
C VAL A 175 3.50 -16.77 -15.83
N TYR A 176 4.25 -16.19 -14.87
CA TYR A 176 5.44 -15.38 -15.15
C TYR A 176 6.75 -15.98 -14.61
N THR A 177 6.80 -17.30 -14.38
CA THR A 177 8.06 -18.02 -14.11
C THR A 177 8.45 -18.90 -15.28
#